data_AF-A0A6S7GZG4-F1
#
_entry.id   AF-A0A6S7GZG4-F1
#
_cell.length_a   1.000
_cell.length_b   1.000
_cell.length_c   1.000
_cell.angle_alpha   90.00
_cell.angle_beta   90.00
_cell.angle_gamma   90.00
#
_symmetry.space_group_name_H-M   'P 1'
#
loop_
_entity.id
_entity.type
_entity.pdbx_description
1 polymer ?
#
loop_
_entity_poly.entity_id
_entity_poly.type
_entity_poly.pdbx_seq_one_letter_code
_entity_poly.pdbx_strand_id
1 'polypeptide(L)'
;MASKLRVLVGCKRVIDYAVKIRVKPDKTGVVTDGVKHSMNPFDEIAVEEAVRMKEKGIADEIVALSCGPPKSEETLRTALAMGMDRAIHVVVDEKDATTLEPLAVAKLFAKIAEEEKPDIILLGKQVGC
;
A
#
# COMPACT_ATOMS: atom_id res chain seq x y z
N MET A 1 -29.68 -13.14 -1.99
CA MET A 1 -28.41 -13.06 -1.23
C MET A 1 -27.86 -11.67 -1.47
N ALA A 2 -27.54 -10.89 -0.44
CA ALA A 2 -26.83 -9.63 -0.66
C ALA A 2 -25.48 -9.96 -1.27
N SER A 3 -25.16 -9.42 -2.45
CA SER A 3 -23.80 -9.47 -2.99
C SER A 3 -22.93 -8.69 -2.01
N LYS A 4 -22.03 -9.36 -1.30
CA LYS A 4 -21.12 -8.68 -0.40
C LYS A 4 -19.89 -8.22 -1.18
N LEU A 5 -19.29 -7.14 -0.69
CA LEU A 5 -18.33 -6.35 -1.45
C LEU A 5 -16.94 -6.99 -1.43
N ARG A 6 -16.21 -6.82 -2.53
CA ARG A 6 -14.75 -6.99 -2.58
C ARG A 6 -14.08 -5.62 -2.43
N VAL A 7 -13.16 -5.51 -1.46
CA VAL A 7 -12.44 -4.26 -1.17
C VAL A 7 -10.96 -4.42 -1.51
N LEU A 8 -10.42 -3.50 -2.30
CA LEU A 8 -9.00 -3.40 -2.59
C LEU A 8 -8.39 -2.24 -1.80
N VAL A 9 -7.28 -2.46 -1.10
CA VAL A 9 -6.67 -1.48 -0.21
C VAL A 9 -5.24 -1.20 -0.61
N GLY A 10 -4.93 0.06 -0.92
CA GLY A 10 -3.56 0.47 -1.24
C GLY A 10 -2.67 0.58 -0.01
N CYS A 11 -1.50 -0.05 -0.06
CA CYS A 11 -0.50 -0.03 1.01
C CYS A 11 0.86 0.41 0.45
N LYS A 12 1.45 1.47 1.00
CA LYS A 12 2.77 1.97 0.60
C LYS A 12 3.79 1.85 1.73
N ARG A 13 4.96 1.34 1.37
CA ARG A 13 6.17 1.35 2.21
C ARG A 13 6.81 2.73 2.16
N VAL A 14 6.98 3.37 3.32
CA VAL A 14 7.59 4.70 3.46
C VAL A 14 8.63 4.70 4.58
N ILE A 15 9.45 5.75 4.66
CA ILE A 15 10.32 5.96 5.83
C ILE A 15 9.42 6.09 7.06
N ASP A 16 9.78 5.43 8.15
CA ASP A 16 9.01 5.48 9.40
C ASP A 16 8.89 6.94 9.88
N TYR A 17 7.68 7.36 10.26
CA TYR A 17 7.37 8.74 10.59
C TYR A 17 8.18 9.28 11.79
N ALA A 18 8.69 8.40 12.65
CA ALA A 18 9.54 8.77 13.78
C ALA A 18 11.01 8.98 13.39
N VAL A 19 11.40 8.62 12.16
CA VAL A 19 12.78 8.81 11.67
C VAL A 19 12.97 10.23 11.18
N LYS A 20 14.03 10.88 11.68
CA LYS A 20 14.48 12.17 11.14
C LYS A 20 15.14 11.98 9.78
N ILE A 21 14.49 12.49 8.74
CA ILE A 21 14.96 12.43 7.36
C ILE A 21 16.27 13.21 7.19
N ARG A 22 17.19 12.64 6.40
CA ARG A 22 18.45 13.28 6.01
C ARG A 22 18.53 13.35 4.49
N VAL A 23 18.85 14.54 3.97
CA VAL A 23 19.09 14.75 2.54
C VAL A 23 20.47 14.20 2.19
N LYS A 24 20.59 13.53 1.04
CA LYS A 24 21.89 13.05 0.53
C LYS A 24 22.82 14.25 0.22
N PRO A 25 24.15 14.12 0.40
CA PRO A 25 25.09 15.21 0.12
C PRO A 25 25.05 15.73 -1.33
N ASP A 26 24.71 14.85 -2.28
CA ASP A 26 24.58 15.14 -3.71
C ASP A 26 23.25 15.81 -4.10
N LYS A 27 22.34 16.03 -3.12
CA LYS A 27 21.00 16.61 -3.30
C LYS A 27 20.07 15.83 -4.25
N THR A 28 20.33 14.55 -4.51
CA THR A 28 19.50 13.72 -5.40
C THR A 28 18.28 13.10 -4.71
N GLY A 29 18.19 13.21 -3.38
CA GLY A 29 17.06 12.69 -2.61
C GLY A 29 17.37 12.56 -1.11
N VAL A 30 16.69 11.63 -0.46
CA VAL A 30 16.85 11.33 0.97
C VAL A 30 17.62 10.03 1.18
N VAL A 31 18.29 9.89 2.33
CA VAL A 31 18.98 8.65 2.70
C VAL A 31 17.94 7.60 3.09
N THR A 32 17.90 6.49 2.35
CA THR A 32 16.98 5.35 2.58
C THR A 32 17.70 4.12 3.10
N ASP A 33 19.00 4.01 2.87
CA ASP A 33 19.80 2.84 3.27
C ASP A 33 20.00 2.79 4.78
N GLY A 34 19.72 1.62 5.37
CA GLY A 34 19.77 1.42 6.82
C GLY A 34 18.71 2.20 7.60
N VAL A 35 17.75 2.84 6.92
CA VAL A 35 16.67 3.58 7.54
C VAL A 35 15.47 2.66 7.75
N LYS A 36 14.86 2.73 8.94
CA LYS A 36 13.62 2.01 9.24
C LYS A 36 12.49 2.52 8.33
N HIS A 37 11.77 1.57 7.75
CA HIS A 37 10.57 1.83 6.97
C HIS A 37 9.36 1.18 7.64
N SER A 38 8.18 1.71 7.35
CA SER A 38 6.90 1.20 7.84
C SER A 38 5.82 1.32 6.76
N MET A 39 4.62 0.82 7.07
CA MET A 39 3.44 1.20 6.32
C MET A 39 3.20 2.70 6.49
N ASN A 40 2.70 3.36 5.44
CA ASN A 40 2.24 4.74 5.52
C ASN A 40 1.08 4.83 6.54
N PRO A 41 1.11 5.77 7.51
CA PRO A 41 0.09 5.84 8.56
C PRO A 41 -1.34 6.02 8.04
N PHE A 42 -1.53 6.66 6.88
CA PHE A 42 -2.86 6.77 6.27
C PHE A 42 -3.36 5.45 5.68
N ASP A 43 -2.45 4.57 5.26
CA ASP A 43 -2.79 3.27 4.70
C ASP A 43 -3.15 2.29 5.82
N GLU A 44 -2.55 2.42 7.02
CA GLU A 44 -2.97 1.66 8.21
C GLU A 44 -4.44 1.93 8.56
N ILE A 45 -4.90 3.17 8.42
CA ILE A 45 -6.31 3.54 8.60
C ILE A 45 -7.20 2.90 7.52
N ALA A 46 -6.74 2.86 6.26
CA ALA A 46 -7.47 2.25 5.16
C ALA A 46 -7.60 0.73 5.33
N VAL A 47 -6.53 0.07 5.80
CA VAL A 47 -6.52 -1.35 6.16
C VAL A 47 -7.51 -1.63 7.29
N GLU A 48 -7.44 -0.86 8.38
CA GLU A 48 -8.34 -0.99 9.52
C GLU A 48 -9.82 -0.85 9.11
N GLU A 49 -10.16 0.11 8.25
CA GLU A 49 -11.55 0.26 7.79
C GLU A 49 -12.02 -0.93 6.94
N ALA A 50 -11.15 -1.49 6.08
CA ALA A 50 -11.49 -2.70 5.33
C ALA A 50 -11.74 -3.90 6.26
N VAL A 51 -10.90 -4.08 7.29
CA VAL A 51 -11.10 -5.11 8.32
C VAL A 51 -12.44 -4.92 9.02
N ARG A 52 -12.78 -3.70 9.45
CA ARG A 52 -14.08 -3.39 10.05
C ARG A 52 -15.26 -3.67 9.12
N MET A 53 -15.13 -3.35 7.84
CA MET A 53 -16.16 -3.67 6.84
C MET A 53 -16.39 -5.18 6.76
N LYS A 54 -15.30 -5.97 6.81
CA LYS A 54 -15.38 -7.43 6.83
C LYS A 54 -16.03 -7.97 8.10
N GLU A 55 -15.61 -7.48 9.27
CA GLU A 55 -16.18 -7.88 10.56
C GLU A 55 -17.68 -7.56 10.68
N LYS A 56 -18.12 -6.44 10.08
CA LYS A 56 -19.54 -6.06 9.98
C LYS A 56 -20.33 -6.85 8.92
N GLY A 57 -19.67 -7.75 8.19
CA GLY A 57 -20.28 -8.54 7.11
C GLY A 57 -20.63 -7.72 5.86
N ILE A 58 -20.07 -6.52 5.70
CA ILE A 58 -20.25 -5.64 4.54
C ILE A 58 -19.36 -6.12 3.38
N ALA A 59 -18.11 -6.46 3.69
CA ALA A 59 -17.16 -7.02 2.73
C ALA A 59 -17.04 -8.54 2.91
N ASP A 60 -16.95 -9.27 1.80
CA ASP A 60 -16.63 -10.71 1.79
C ASP A 60 -15.12 -10.95 1.72
N GLU A 61 -14.44 -10.11 0.94
CA GLU A 61 -13.02 -10.25 0.64
C GLU A 61 -12.33 -8.89 0.70
N ILE A 62 -11.19 -8.84 1.40
CA ILE A 62 -10.37 -7.64 1.53
C ILE A 62 -8.94 -7.93 1.09
N VAL A 63 -8.45 -7.17 0.10
CA VAL A 63 -7.20 -7.45 -0.62
C VAL A 63 -6.24 -6.28 -0.47
N ALA A 64 -5.03 -6.52 0.03
CA ALA A 64 -3.98 -5.50 0.10
C ALA A 64 -3.21 -5.42 -1.23
N LEU A 65 -2.89 -4.22 -1.69
CA LEU A 65 -2.12 -3.99 -2.92
C LEU A 65 -0.97 -3.02 -2.65
N SER A 66 0.25 -3.43 -3.01
CA SER A 66 1.42 -2.55 -3.01
C SER A 66 2.13 -2.57 -4.35
N CYS A 67 2.58 -1.40 -4.79
CA CYS A 67 3.42 -1.21 -5.98
C CYS A 67 4.78 -0.67 -5.53
N GLY A 68 5.86 -1.42 -5.75
CA GLY A 68 7.18 -0.98 -5.31
C GLY A 68 8.23 -2.10 -5.27
N PRO A 69 9.40 -1.83 -4.66
CA PRO A 69 10.53 -2.76 -4.64
C PRO A 69 10.18 -4.06 -3.92
N PRO A 70 11.00 -5.11 -4.06
CA PRO A 70 10.82 -6.37 -3.33
C PRO A 70 10.58 -6.17 -1.82
N LYS A 71 11.22 -5.17 -1.20
CA LYS A 71 11.04 -4.82 0.22
C LYS A 71 9.63 -4.36 0.59
N SER A 72 8.79 -3.95 -0.37
CA SER A 72 7.37 -3.64 -0.10
C SER A 72 6.56 -4.85 0.35
N GLU A 73 7.07 -6.07 0.15
CA GLU A 73 6.48 -7.28 0.67
C GLU A 73 6.33 -7.25 2.21
N GLU A 74 7.25 -6.61 2.93
CA GLU A 74 7.16 -6.43 4.39
C GLU A 74 5.89 -5.68 4.79
N THR A 75 5.55 -4.62 4.04
CA THR A 75 4.33 -3.83 4.27
C THR A 75 3.07 -4.65 3.99
N LEU A 76 3.09 -5.48 2.95
CA LEU A 76 1.98 -6.40 2.65
C LEU A 76 1.82 -7.47 3.74
N ARG A 77 2.93 -8.01 4.28
CA ARG A 77 2.90 -8.94 5.41
C ARG A 77 2.29 -8.31 6.66
N THR A 78 2.58 -7.03 6.93
CA THR A 78 1.90 -6.29 8.00
C THR A 78 0.40 -6.18 7.74
N ALA A 79 -0.03 -5.83 6.52
CA ALA A 79 -1.46 -5.75 6.17
C ALA A 79 -2.18 -7.11 6.36
N LEU A 80 -1.54 -8.21 5.94
CA LEU A 80 -2.05 -9.57 6.17
C LEU A 80 -2.17 -9.87 7.67
N ALA A 81 -1.15 -9.52 8.47
CA ALA A 81 -1.17 -9.73 9.92
C ALA A 81 -2.26 -8.90 10.63
N MET A 82 -2.67 -7.77 10.06
CA MET A 82 -3.79 -6.95 10.56
C MET A 82 -5.17 -7.52 10.23
N GLY A 83 -5.27 -8.53 9.34
CA GLY A 83 -6.53 -9.19 9.02
C GLY A 83 -6.93 -9.16 7.54
N MET A 84 -6.08 -8.65 6.65
CA MET A 84 -6.34 -8.73 5.21
C MET A 84 -6.28 -10.19 4.71
N ASP A 85 -7.13 -10.56 3.76
CA ASP A 85 -7.26 -11.96 3.31
C ASP A 85 -6.10 -12.41 2.44
N ARG A 86 -5.67 -11.53 1.54
CA ARG A 86 -4.57 -11.76 0.62
C ARG A 86 -3.92 -10.44 0.22
N ALA A 87 -2.76 -10.57 -0.41
CA ALA A 87 -1.95 -9.46 -0.87
C ALA A 87 -1.56 -9.64 -2.34
N ILE A 88 -1.52 -8.52 -3.06
CA ILE A 88 -0.98 -8.41 -4.41
C ILE A 88 0.24 -7.49 -4.34
N HIS A 89 1.37 -7.98 -4.84
CA HIS A 89 2.59 -7.18 -4.98
C HIS A 89 2.88 -6.96 -6.45
N VAL A 90 2.70 -5.71 -6.91
CA VAL A 90 3.25 -5.27 -8.20
C VAL A 90 4.71 -4.92 -7.97
N VAL A 91 5.60 -5.86 -8.29
CA VAL A 91 7.04 -5.70 -8.11
C VAL A 91 7.57 -4.70 -9.14
N VAL A 92 8.23 -3.65 -8.65
CA VAL A 92 8.92 -2.64 -9.45
C VAL A 92 10.38 -2.67 -9.02
N ASP A 93 11.32 -2.76 -9.94
CA ASP A 93 12.75 -2.81 -9.60
C ASP A 93 13.18 -1.59 -8.78
N GLU A 94 14.19 -1.75 -7.91
CA GLU A 94 14.61 -0.65 -7.00
C GLU A 94 14.95 0.64 -7.76
N LYS A 95 15.51 0.52 -8.97
CA LYS A 95 15.84 1.66 -9.82
C LYS A 95 14.58 2.44 -10.20
N ASP A 96 13.56 1.75 -10.69
CA ASP A 96 12.33 2.38 -11.21
C ASP A 96 11.39 2.81 -10.07
N ALA A 97 11.48 2.14 -8.92
CA ALA A 97 10.73 2.48 -7.72
C ALA A 97 11.05 3.88 -7.20
N THR A 98 12.29 4.37 -7.38
CA THR A 98 12.68 5.73 -6.97
C THR A 98 11.99 6.83 -7.76
N THR A 99 11.55 6.51 -8.99
CA THR A 99 10.85 7.42 -9.90
C THR A 99 9.37 7.06 -10.07
N LEU A 100 8.83 6.20 -9.20
CA LEU A 100 7.45 5.75 -9.30
C LEU A 100 6.47 6.84 -8.84
N GLU A 101 5.87 7.52 -9.80
CA GLU A 101 4.95 8.64 -9.58
C GLU A 101 3.50 8.19 -9.34
N PRO A 102 2.67 9.02 -8.67
CA PRO A 102 1.26 8.72 -8.42
C PRO A 102 0.46 8.35 -9.67
N LEU A 103 0.74 8.96 -10.83
CA LEU A 103 0.06 8.65 -12.09
C LEU A 103 0.37 7.23 -12.57
N ALA A 104 1.61 6.77 -12.42
CA ALA A 104 2.00 5.39 -12.76
C ALA A 104 1.30 4.40 -11.81
N VAL A 105 1.32 4.68 -10.50
CA VAL A 105 0.61 3.87 -9.50
C VAL A 105 -0.89 3.80 -9.81
N ALA A 106 -1.53 4.91 -10.14
CA ALA A 106 -2.96 4.93 -10.47
C ALA A 106 -3.29 4.05 -11.70
N LYS A 107 -2.42 4.04 -12.73
CA LYS A 107 -2.58 3.15 -13.89
C LYS A 107 -2.41 1.67 -13.54
N LEU A 108 -1.45 1.35 -12.67
CA LEU A 108 -1.27 -0.02 -12.16
C LEU A 108 -2.51 -0.46 -11.37
N PHE A 109 -3.01 0.39 -10.46
CA PHE A 109 -4.24 0.13 -9.71
C PHE A 109 -5.45 -0.06 -10.63
N ALA A 110 -5.60 0.76 -11.66
CA ALA A 110 -6.67 0.62 -12.64
C ALA A 110 -6.59 -0.75 -13.35
N LYS A 111 -5.40 -1.19 -13.76
CA LYS A 111 -5.21 -2.49 -14.41
C LYS A 111 -5.53 -3.65 -13.46
N ILE A 112 -5.06 -3.58 -12.21
CA ILE A 112 -5.40 -4.58 -11.19
C ILE A 112 -6.90 -4.57 -10.90
N ALA A 113 -7.56 -3.41 -10.89
CA ALA A 113 -8.99 -3.32 -10.68
C ALA A 113 -9.82 -3.93 -11.83
N GLU A 114 -9.33 -3.93 -13.07
CA GLU A 114 -9.97 -4.64 -14.19
C GLU A 114 -9.98 -6.16 -13.97
N GLU A 115 -8.90 -6.70 -13.39
CA GLU A 115 -8.72 -8.13 -13.14
C GLU A 115 -9.44 -8.56 -11.86
N GLU A 116 -9.24 -7.81 -10.78
CA GLU A 116 -9.76 -8.10 -9.44
C GLU A 116 -11.20 -7.65 -9.23
N LYS A 117 -11.71 -6.75 -10.08
CA LYS A 117 -13.09 -6.24 -10.03
C LYS A 117 -13.56 -5.88 -8.60
N PRO A 118 -12.80 -5.07 -7.85
CA PRO A 118 -13.24 -4.63 -6.52
C PRO A 118 -14.45 -3.70 -6.66
N ASP A 119 -15.36 -3.76 -5.69
CA ASP A 119 -16.48 -2.82 -5.61
C ASP A 119 -16.05 -1.49 -4.98
N ILE A 120 -15.05 -1.54 -4.08
CA ILE A 120 -14.50 -0.39 -3.37
C ILE A 120 -12.97 -0.45 -3.39
N ILE A 121 -12.35 0.70 -3.65
CA ILE A 121 -10.90 0.89 -3.48
C ILE A 121 -10.68 1.89 -2.34
N LEU A 122 -9.96 1.48 -1.29
CA LEU A 122 -9.56 2.34 -0.18
C LEU A 122 -8.08 2.70 -0.30
N LEU A 123 -7.77 3.97 -0.14
CA LEU A 123 -6.42 4.51 -0.20
C LEU A 123 -6.19 5.44 0.99
N GLY A 124 -4.94 5.55 1.45
CA GLY A 124 -4.56 6.61 2.35
C GLY A 124 -4.73 7.99 1.72
N LYS A 125 -5.01 9.00 2.54
CA LYS A 125 -5.20 10.41 2.12
C LYS A 125 -4.02 10.95 1.29
N GLN A 126 -2.80 10.61 1.71
CA GLN A 126 -1.55 11.06 1.09
C GLN A 126 -0.42 10.14 1.52
N VAL A 127 0.74 10.33 0.92
CA VAL A 127 1.99 9.66 1.28
C VAL A 127 2.94 10.67 1.89
N GLY A 128 3.49 10.35 3.06
CA GLY A 128 4.58 11.11 3.67
C GLY A 128 5.87 11.00 2.85
N CYS A 129 6.65 12.07 2.85
CA CYS A 129 7.98 12.12 2.24
C CYS A 129 9.04 11.39 3.06
#